data_AF-A0A6B2M5Y0-F1
#
_entry.id   AF-A0A6B2M5Y0-F1
#
_cell.length_a   1.000
_cell.length_b   1.000
_cell.length_c   1.000
_cell.angle_alpha   90.00
_cell.angle_beta   90.00
_cell.angle_gamma   90.00
#
_symmetry.space_group_name_H-M   'P 1'
#
loop_
_entity.id
_entity.type
_entity.pdbx_description
1 polymer ?
#
loop_
_entity_poly.entity_id
_entity_poly.type
_entity_poly.pdbx_seq_one_letter_code
_entity_poly.pdbx_strand_id
1 'polypeptide(L)'
;ALQEIIVAILLVAIFGFGPLAGFLTLSFATIGFLSKLLAEDIESMDKVQAEAIKASGARWMQWINYGVQPQVMPRLVGLSMYRIDINFRESAILGLVGAGG
;
A
#
# COMPACT_ATOMS: atom_id res chain seq x y z
N ALA A 1 -4.47 4.29 13.71
CA ALA A 1 -5.45 4.37 14.80
C ALA A 1 -6.66 5.25 14.46
N LEU A 2 -6.58 6.60 14.55
CA LEU A 2 -7.78 7.45 14.42
C LEU A 2 -8.43 7.38 13.03
N GLN A 3 -7.62 7.31 11.98
CA GLN A 3 -8.08 7.20 10.60
C GLN A 3 -8.73 5.84 10.30
N GLU A 4 -8.22 4.75 10.88
CA GLU A 4 -8.81 3.40 10.75
C GLU A 4 -10.17 3.31 11.42
N ILE A 5 -10.33 3.91 12.61
CA ILE A 5 -11.60 3.92 13.33
C ILE A 5 -12.66 4.69 12.54
N ILE A 6 -12.31 5.84 11.95
CA ILE A 6 -13.23 6.62 11.13
C ILE A 6 -13.65 5.83 9.89
N VAL A 7 -12.71 5.21 9.18
CA VAL A 7 -13.00 4.38 8.00
C VAL A 7 -13.84 3.16 8.39
N ALA A 8 -13.57 2.54 9.53
CA ALA A 8 -14.34 1.41 10.05
C ALA A 8 -15.80 1.77 10.31
N ILE A 9 -16.04 2.86 11.03
CA ILE A 9 -17.39 3.33 11.35
C ILE A 9 -18.15 3.67 10.07
N LEU A 10 -17.49 4.32 9.11
CA LEU A 10 -18.09 4.72 7.84
C LEU A 10 -18.47 3.49 6.99
N LEU A 11 -17.60 2.49 6.91
CA LEU A 11 -17.87 1.26 6.17
C LEU A 11 -18.91 0.37 6.85
N VAL A 12 -18.91 0.29 8.18
CA VAL A 12 -19.97 -0.40 8.93
C VAL A 12 -21.32 0.31 8.73
N ALA A 13 -21.36 1.63 8.65
CA ALA A 13 -22.58 2.37 8.36
C ALA A 13 -23.13 2.11 6.94
N ILE A 14 -22.26 1.89 5.95
CA ILE A 14 -22.65 1.61 4.56
C ILE A 14 -23.02 0.14 4.35
N PHE A 15 -22.20 -0.79 4.85
CA PHE A 15 -22.30 -2.23 4.53
C PHE A 15 -22.89 -3.07 5.67
N GLY A 16 -23.14 -2.47 6.84
CA GLY A 16 -23.60 -3.18 8.04
C GLY A 16 -22.47 -3.88 8.79
N PHE A 17 -22.83 -4.52 9.91
CA PHE A 17 -21.90 -5.33 10.68
C PHE A 17 -21.67 -6.68 10.02
N GLY A 18 -20.40 -7.06 9.82
CA GLY A 18 -20.03 -8.37 9.32
C GLY A 18 -18.58 -8.49 8.85
N PRO A 19 -18.15 -9.70 8.47
CA PRO A 19 -16.79 -9.96 8.00
C PRO A 19 -16.38 -9.09 6.80
N LEU A 20 -17.34 -8.79 5.92
CA LEU A 20 -17.12 -7.97 4.73
C LEU A 20 -16.80 -6.51 5.06
N ALA A 21 -17.44 -5.93 6.08
CA ALA A 21 -17.13 -4.58 6.55
C ALA A 21 -15.74 -4.52 7.20
N GLY A 22 -15.37 -5.55 7.98
CA GLY A 22 -14.01 -5.70 8.53
C GLY A 22 -12.95 -5.82 7.45
N PHE A 23 -13.19 -6.67 6.45
CA PHE A 23 -12.30 -6.86 5.30
C PHE A 23 -12.07 -5.57 4.50
N LEU A 24 -13.15 -4.85 4.18
CA LEU A 24 -13.07 -3.58 3.46
C LEU A 24 -12.31 -2.53 4.27
N THR A 25 -12.59 -2.44 5.58
CA THR A 25 -11.90 -1.51 6.49
C THR A 25 -10.40 -1.75 6.48
N LEU A 26 -9.98 -3.00 6.66
CA LEU A 26 -8.57 -3.39 6.66
C LEU A 26 -7.91 -3.15 5.29
N SER A 27 -8.64 -3.40 4.21
CA SER A 27 -8.16 -3.16 2.86
C SER A 27 -7.92 -1.67 2.60
N PHE A 28 -8.90 -0.81 2.91
CA PHE A 28 -8.77 0.64 2.76
C PHE A 28 -7.67 1.21 3.65
N ALA A 29 -7.56 0.75 4.91
CA ALA A 29 -6.49 1.16 5.80
C ALA A 29 -5.11 0.80 5.23
N THR A 30 -4.97 -0.43 4.71
CA THR A 30 -3.72 -0.90 4.10
C THR A 30 -3.37 -0.11 2.85
N ILE A 31 -4.33 0.11 1.95
CA ILE A 31 -4.12 0.90 0.74
C ILE A 31 -3.73 2.33 1.12
N GLY A 32 -4.44 2.98 2.03
CA GLY A 32 -4.13 4.35 2.46
C GLY A 32 -2.73 4.48 3.05
N PHE A 33 -2.31 3.51 3.86
CA PHE A 33 -0.95 3.46 4.40
C PHE A 33 0.10 3.30 3.30
N LEU A 34 -0.10 2.36 2.38
CA LEU A 34 0.81 2.15 1.24
C LEU A 34 0.86 3.38 0.32
N SER A 35 -0.27 4.04 0.06
CA SER A 35 -0.34 5.26 -0.74
C SER A 35 0.42 6.42 -0.10
N LYS A 36 0.35 6.58 1.22
CA LYS A 36 1.13 7.60 1.95
C LYS A 36 2.63 7.36 1.78
N LEU A 37 3.09 6.13 2.01
CA LEU A 37 4.49 5.78 1.87
C LEU A 37 4.98 5.94 0.43
N LEU A 38 4.15 5.56 -0.55
CA LEU A 38 4.45 5.76 -1.95
C LEU A 38 4.55 7.26 -2.29
N ALA A 39 3.68 8.11 -1.73
CA ALA A 39 3.75 9.55 -1.94
C ALA A 39 5.03 10.16 -1.34
N GLU A 40 5.40 9.76 -0.12
CA GLU A 40 6.66 10.16 0.51
C GLU A 40 7.87 9.72 -0.34
N ASP A 41 7.85 8.50 -0.89
CA ASP A 41 8.90 7.99 -1.75
C ASP A 41 9.01 8.78 -3.08
N ILE A 42 7.87 9.10 -3.71
CA ILE A 42 7.83 9.94 -4.91
C ILE A 42 8.39 11.34 -4.61
N GLU A 43 8.08 11.91 -3.44
CA GLU A 43 8.60 13.23 -3.04
C GLU A 43 10.11 13.21 -2.77
N SER A 44 10.64 12.08 -2.26
CA SER A 44 12.06 11.88 -1.95
C SER A 44 12.93 11.50 -3.17
N MET A 45 12.28 11.13 -4.27
CA MET A 45 12.92 10.64 -5.50
C MET A 45 13.82 11.69 -6.16
N ASP A 46 14.84 11.24 -6.90
CA ASP A 46 15.65 12.14 -7.74
C ASP A 46 14.84 12.65 -8.94
N LYS A 47 14.44 13.93 -8.83
CA LYS A 47 13.69 14.64 -9.86
C LYS A 47 14.50 14.88 -11.13
N VAL A 48 15.84 14.92 -11.05
CA VAL A 48 16.71 15.16 -12.20
C VAL A 48 16.58 14.01 -13.21
N GLN A 49 16.56 12.76 -12.75
CA GLN A 49 16.38 11.60 -13.61
C GLN A 49 15.01 11.60 -14.29
N ALA A 50 13.95 11.92 -13.55
CA ALA A 50 12.60 11.99 -14.10
C ALA A 50 12.47 13.14 -15.11
N GLU A 51 12.97 14.34 -14.82
CA GLU A 51 12.92 15.48 -15.73
C GLU A 51 13.80 15.27 -16.98
N ALA A 52 14.91 14.54 -16.88
CA ALA A 52 15.72 14.15 -18.05
C ALA A 52 14.94 13.30 -19.05
N ILE A 53 14.12 12.36 -18.55
CA ILE A 53 13.22 11.56 -19.39
C ILE A 53 12.12 12.43 -20.00
N LYS A 54 11.62 13.43 -19.29
CA LYS A 54 10.66 14.39 -19.86
C LYS A 54 11.29 15.23 -20.97
N ALA A 55 12.53 15.68 -20.76
CA ALA A 55 13.28 16.51 -21.70
C ALA A 55 13.65 15.78 -23.00
N SER A 56 13.69 14.44 -23.00
CA SER A 56 13.89 13.65 -24.23
C SER A 56 12.64 13.56 -25.13
N GLY A 57 11.54 14.22 -24.75
CA GLY A 57 10.28 14.22 -25.50
C GLY A 57 9.28 13.15 -25.06
N ALA A 58 9.47 12.53 -23.89
CA ALA A 58 8.56 11.51 -23.37
C ALA A 58 7.15 12.06 -23.09
N ARG A 59 6.13 11.29 -23.47
CA ARG A 59 4.73 11.55 -23.09
C ARG A 59 4.51 11.25 -21.60
N TRP A 60 3.45 11.79 -21.01
CA TRP A 60 3.14 11.62 -19.57
C TRP A 60 3.20 10.18 -19.08
N MET A 61 2.61 9.23 -19.81
CA MET A 61 2.68 7.80 -19.44
C MET A 61 4.10 7.24 -19.47
N GLN A 62 4.94 7.67 -20.41
CA GLN A 62 6.34 7.25 -20.48
C GLN A 62 7.15 7.87 -19.33
N TRP A 63 6.88 9.12 -19.00
CA TRP A 63 7.51 9.80 -17.86
C TRP A 63 7.21 9.09 -16.53
N ILE A 64 5.95 8.67 -16.32
CA ILE A 64 5.59 7.90 -15.11
C ILE A 64 6.26 6.53 -15.10
N ASN A 65 6.13 5.74 -16.18
CA ASN A 65 6.62 4.37 -16.19
C ASN A 65 8.15 4.24 -16.21
N TYR A 66 8.87 5.23 -16.76
CA TYR A 66 10.33 5.15 -16.88
C TYR A 66 11.07 6.15 -16.00
N GLY A 67 10.43 7.23 -15.57
CA GLY A 67 11.03 8.25 -14.70
C GLY A 67 10.66 8.11 -13.23
N VAL A 68 9.40 7.77 -12.92
CA VAL A 68 8.91 7.76 -11.53
C VAL A 68 8.85 6.33 -10.98
N GLN A 69 8.13 5.45 -11.67
CA GLN A 69 7.86 4.08 -11.25
C GLN A 69 9.12 3.27 -10.88
N PRO A 70 10.21 3.23 -11.69
CA PRO A 70 11.36 2.39 -11.37
C PRO A 70 12.12 2.84 -10.12
N GLN A 71 12.00 4.11 -9.73
CA GLN A 71 12.67 4.62 -8.53
C GLN A 71 11.90 4.25 -7.24
N VAL A 72 10.56 4.18 -7.30
CA VAL A 72 9.72 3.88 -6.12
C VAL A 72 9.34 2.40 -6.00
N MET A 73 9.35 1.65 -7.11
CA MET A 73 8.94 0.25 -7.14
C MET A 73 9.79 -0.66 -6.22
N PRO A 74 11.13 -0.55 -6.14
CA PRO A 74 11.93 -1.42 -5.28
C PRO A 74 11.51 -1.35 -3.81
N ARG A 75 11.18 -0.14 -3.34
CA ARG A 75 10.75 0.08 -1.96
C ARG A 75 9.33 -0.44 -1.71
N LEU A 76 8.41 -0.20 -2.64
CA LEU A 76 7.05 -0.75 -2.58
C LEU A 76 7.06 -2.28 -2.52
N VAL A 77 7.87 -2.93 -3.37
CA VAL A 77 8.02 -4.40 -3.41
C VAL A 77 8.64 -4.90 -2.11
N GLY A 78 9.71 -4.26 -1.62
CA GLY A 78 10.35 -4.63 -0.36
C GLY A 78 9.40 -4.57 0.82
N LEU A 79 8.63 -3.49 0.95
CA LEU A 79 7.62 -3.33 2.01
C LEU A 79 6.49 -4.37 1.89
N SER A 80 6.04 -4.65 0.68
CA SER A 80 4.99 -5.65 0.43
C SER A 80 5.46 -7.05 0.81
N MET A 81 6.68 -7.42 0.42
CA MET A 81 7.29 -8.71 0.80
C MET A 81 7.50 -8.82 2.30
N TYR A 82 7.96 -7.75 2.95
CA TYR A 82 8.10 -7.70 4.41
C TYR A 82 6.76 -7.93 5.13
N ARG A 83 5.69 -7.28 4.66
CA ARG A 83 4.34 -7.51 5.20
C ARG A 83 3.88 -8.95 4.98
N ILE A 84 4.14 -9.54 3.81
CA ILE A 84 3.78 -10.93 3.54
C ILE A 84 4.51 -11.89 4.49
N ASP A 85 5.81 -11.70 4.74
CA ASP A 85 6.56 -12.52 5.70
C ASP A 85 5.96 -12.47 7.10
N ILE A 86 5.60 -11.26 7.58
CA ILE A 86 4.94 -11.09 8.87
C ILE A 86 3.61 -11.83 8.91
N ASN A 87 2.76 -11.65 7.89
CA ASN A 87 1.46 -12.33 7.84
C ASN A 87 1.63 -13.86 7.84
N PHE A 88 2.64 -14.39 7.15
CA PHE A 88 2.96 -15.82 7.16
C PHE A 88 3.40 -16.31 8.53
N ARG A 89 4.28 -15.56 9.20
CA ARG A 89 4.77 -15.89 10.54
C ARG A 89 3.65 -15.84 11.58
N GLU A 90 2.83 -14.79 11.55
CA GLU A 90 1.66 -14.64 12.43
C GLU A 90 0.64 -15.76 12.19
N SER A 91 0.37 -16.11 10.93
CA SER A 91 -0.50 -17.24 10.58
C SER A 91 0.04 -18.59 11.08
N ALA A 92 1.35 -18.82 11.00
CA ALA A 92 1.97 -20.05 11.51
C ALA A 92 1.87 -20.13 13.04
N ILE A 93 2.07 -19.00 13.73
CA ILE A 93 1.87 -18.91 15.18
C ILE A 93 0.40 -19.16 15.53
N LEU A 94 -0.55 -18.47 14.88
CA LEU A 94 -2.00 -18.66 15.12
C LEU A 94 -2.45 -20.11 14.88
N GLY A 95 -1.89 -20.77 13.85
CA GLY A 95 -2.13 -22.17 13.55
C GLY A 95 -1.61 -23.11 14.64
N LEU A 96 -0.47 -22.78 15.26
CA LEU A 96 0.07 -23.49 16.43
C LEU A 96 -0.80 -23.30 17.69
N VAL A 97 -1.42 -22.13 17.88
CA VAL A 97 -2.30 -21.85 19.05
C VAL A 97 -3.75 -22.31 18.84
N GLY A 98 -4.06 -22.98 17.73
CA GLY A 98 -5.38 -23.60 17.50
C GLY A 98 -6.47 -22.67 16.97
N ALA A 99 -6.15 -21.45 16.55
CA ALA A 99 -7.11 -20.49 15.96
C ALA A 99 -7.26 -20.64 14.43
N GLY A 100 -6.85 -21.79 13.88
CA GLY A 100 -6.88 -22.09 12.44
C GLY A 100 -8.21 -22.65 11.93
N GLY A 101 -9.22 -22.79 12.80
CA GLY A 101 -10.57 -23.27 12.49
C GLY A 101 -11.53 -23.01 13.64
#